data_AF-A0A1W1UNR2-F1
#
_entry.id   AF-A0A1W1UNR2-F1
#
_cell.length_a   1.000
_cell.length_b   1.000
_cell.length_c   1.000
_cell.angle_alpha   90.00
_cell.angle_beta   90.00
_cell.angle_gamma   90.00
#
_symmetry.space_group_name_H-M   'P 1'
#
loop_
_entity.id
_entity.type
_entity.pdbx_description
1 polymer ?
#
loop_
_entity_poly.entity_id
_entity_poly.type
_entity_poly.pdbx_seq_one_letter_code
_entity_poly.pdbx_strand_id
1 'polypeptide(L)'
;MRRTRSTTRVLLAVMVFLNSDGSAADSRQSKTNLKGAGLPVREKPPVQASWSYNIGSSEALNGGATPTGQVISLDLYAVTQATITRLRGRGKYVVCYYSAGTSERYRTDPDSLKLLDPALNRPLAKVVG
;
A
#
# COMPACT_ATOMS: atom_id res chain seq x y z
N MET A 1 -5.06 16.67 43.45
CA MET A 1 -4.60 16.81 42.05
C MET A 1 -4.97 15.56 41.24
N ARG A 2 -6.01 15.63 40.39
CA ARG A 2 -6.42 14.51 39.53
C ARG A 2 -5.62 14.56 38.23
N ARG A 3 -4.80 13.54 37.95
CA ARG A 3 -4.14 13.36 36.65
C ARG A 3 -5.10 12.68 35.70
N THR A 4 -5.64 13.42 34.74
CA THR A 4 -6.38 12.89 33.59
C THR A 4 -5.39 12.20 32.65
N ARG A 5 -5.49 10.87 32.51
CA ARG A 5 -4.76 10.11 31.49
C ARG A 5 -5.48 10.30 30.16
N SER A 6 -4.87 11.05 29.24
CA SER A 6 -5.33 11.17 27.86
C SER A 6 -4.99 9.89 27.12
N THR A 7 -6.00 9.12 26.75
CA THR A 7 -5.87 7.87 25.99
C THR A 7 -5.73 8.21 24.51
N THR A 8 -4.51 8.47 24.04
CA THR A 8 -4.26 8.67 22.61
C THR A 8 -4.40 7.33 21.88
N ARG A 9 -5.48 7.18 21.12
CA ARG A 9 -5.68 6.05 20.21
C ARG A 9 -4.78 6.24 18.99
N VAL A 10 -3.80 5.35 18.81
CA VAL A 10 -3.05 5.26 17.55
C VAL A 10 -3.99 4.65 16.51
N LEU A 11 -4.42 5.46 15.54
CA LEU A 11 -5.20 4.98 14.41
C LEU A 11 -4.22 4.35 13.41
N LEU A 12 -4.15 3.02 13.39
CA LEU A 12 -3.50 2.29 12.31
C LEU A 12 -4.46 2.31 11.11
N ALA A 13 -4.21 3.17 10.13
CA ALA A 13 -4.97 3.18 8.89
C ALA A 13 -4.51 2.02 8.00
N VAL A 14 -5.45 1.15 7.62
CA VAL A 14 -5.24 0.01 6.72
C VAL A 14 -6.01 0.24 5.41
N MET A 15 -5.30 0.03 4.31
CA MET A 15 -5.73 -0.26 2.92
C MET A 15 -6.39 0.83 2.07
N VAL A 16 -5.74 1.07 0.92
CA VAL A 16 -6.40 1.31 -0.36
C VAL A 16 -5.90 0.23 -1.33
N PHE A 17 -6.82 -0.51 -1.97
CA PHE A 17 -6.43 -1.40 -3.07
C PHE A 17 -6.87 -0.76 -4.38
N LEU A 18 -5.90 -0.56 -5.28
CA LEU A 18 -6.13 -0.19 -6.67
C LEU A 18 -5.52 -1.28 -7.54
N ASN A 19 -6.36 -2.19 -8.06
CA ASN A 19 -6.03 -2.97 -9.24
C ASN A 19 -6.57 -2.18 -10.44
N SER A 20 -5.70 -1.44 -11.12
CA SER A 20 -5.97 -1.00 -12.48
C SER A 20 -5.17 -1.91 -13.40
N ASP A 21 -5.86 -2.63 -14.28
CA ASP A 21 -5.22 -3.41 -15.33
C ASP A 21 -4.60 -2.42 -16.31
N GLY A 22 -3.27 -2.38 -16.33
CA GLY A 22 -2.51 -1.63 -17.31
C GLY A 22 -2.56 -2.35 -18.65
N SER A 23 -3.59 -2.09 -19.45
CA SER A 23 -3.59 -2.38 -20.89
C SER A 23 -3.24 -1.10 -21.62
N ALA A 24 -1.98 -0.98 -22.02
CA ALA A 24 -1.59 -0.05 -23.07
C ALA A 24 -2.20 -0.56 -24.38
N ALA A 25 -3.23 0.13 -24.88
CA ALA A 25 -3.76 -0.08 -26.21
C ALA A 25 -4.06 1.27 -26.87
N ASP A 26 -3.25 1.52 -27.90
CA ASP A 26 -3.44 2.31 -29.09
C ASP A 26 -4.78 3.05 -29.30
N SER A 27 -4.64 4.32 -29.67
CA SER A 27 -5.72 5.23 -30.01
C SER A 27 -6.35 4.91 -31.37
N ARG A 28 -7.61 4.42 -31.39
CA ARG A 28 -8.73 4.81 -32.29
C ARG A 28 -9.90 3.82 -32.21
N GLN A 29 -11.13 4.38 -32.13
CA GLN A 29 -12.45 3.73 -32.19
C GLN A 29 -12.80 2.79 -31.01
N SER A 30 -13.98 2.82 -30.40
CA SER A 30 -15.30 3.16 -30.88
C SER A 30 -16.20 3.63 -29.72
N LYS A 31 -17.05 4.64 -29.94
CA LYS A 31 -18.17 4.98 -29.06
C LYS A 31 -19.24 3.89 -29.20
N THR A 32 -19.06 2.76 -28.54
CA THR A 32 -20.09 1.72 -28.40
C THR A 32 -20.35 1.44 -26.93
N ASN A 33 -21.50 1.93 -26.47
CA ASN A 33 -22.34 1.32 -25.44
C ASN A 33 -21.68 1.02 -24.07
N LEU A 34 -21.47 2.06 -23.26
CA LEU A 34 -21.28 1.91 -21.81
C LEU A 34 -22.65 1.75 -21.11
N LYS A 35 -23.37 0.67 -21.40
CA LYS A 35 -24.46 0.19 -20.55
C LYS A 35 -24.15 -1.25 -20.15
N GLY A 36 -23.66 -1.44 -18.93
CA GLY A 36 -23.65 -2.74 -18.27
C GLY A 36 -22.30 -3.40 -17.99
N ALA A 37 -21.17 -2.70 -18.11
CA ALA A 37 -19.92 -3.22 -17.52
C ALA A 37 -19.96 -2.95 -16.01
N GLY A 38 -20.48 -3.90 -15.23
CA GLY A 38 -20.29 -3.91 -13.79
C GLY A 38 -18.80 -3.79 -13.48
N LEU A 39 -18.45 -3.03 -12.44
CA LEU A 39 -17.06 -2.94 -11.99
C LEU A 39 -16.52 -4.37 -11.77
N PRO A 40 -15.27 -4.67 -12.16
CA PRO A 40 -14.70 -6.00 -11.97
C PRO A 40 -14.85 -6.40 -10.50
N VAL A 41 -15.34 -7.63 -10.27
CA VAL A 41 -15.48 -8.17 -8.91
C VAL A 41 -14.09 -8.19 -8.30
N ARG A 42 -13.92 -7.37 -7.27
CA ARG A 42 -12.67 -7.28 -6.54
C ARG A 42 -12.50 -8.51 -5.67
N GLU A 43 -11.68 -9.46 -6.12
CA GLU A 43 -11.37 -10.63 -5.34
C GLU A 43 -10.68 -10.24 -4.03
N LYS A 44 -11.30 -10.61 -2.93
CA LYS A 44 -10.72 -10.49 -1.59
C LYS A 44 -9.87 -11.73 -1.29
N PRO A 45 -8.76 -11.60 -0.55
CA PRO A 45 -8.03 -12.76 -0.06
C PRO A 45 -8.93 -13.66 0.81
N PRO A 46 -8.75 -14.99 0.79
CA PRO A 46 -9.34 -15.88 1.78
C PRO A 46 -8.95 -15.51 3.21
N VAL A 47 -9.82 -15.81 4.19
CA VAL A 47 -9.55 -15.52 5.61
C VAL A 47 -8.28 -16.21 6.12
N GLN A 48 -7.99 -17.40 5.61
CA GLN A 48 -6.81 -18.21 5.97
C GLN A 48 -5.59 -17.91 5.09
N ALA A 49 -5.61 -16.84 4.29
CA ALA A 49 -4.52 -16.56 3.37
C ALA A 49 -3.21 -16.31 4.14
N SER A 50 -2.12 -16.93 3.67
CA SER A 50 -0.79 -16.70 4.23
C SER A 50 -0.25 -15.34 3.80
N TRP A 51 0.37 -14.62 4.74
CA TRP A 51 0.92 -13.28 4.53
C TRP A 51 2.44 -13.28 4.48
N SER A 52 2.99 -12.39 3.66
CA SER A 52 4.42 -12.08 3.65
C SER A 52 4.63 -10.58 3.67
N TYR A 53 5.40 -10.12 4.66
CA TYR A 53 5.69 -8.71 4.90
C TYR A 53 7.08 -8.37 4.36
N ASN A 54 7.14 -7.56 3.30
CA ASN A 54 8.35 -7.29 2.53
C ASN A 54 8.62 -5.78 2.42
N ILE A 55 8.32 -5.04 3.48
CA ILE A 55 8.63 -3.61 3.56
C ILE A 55 10.12 -3.47 3.88
N GLY A 56 10.85 -2.76 3.01
CA GLY A 56 12.32 -2.66 3.09
C GLY A 56 13.10 -3.68 2.24
N SER A 57 12.43 -4.55 1.49
CA SER A 57 13.07 -5.54 0.59
C SER A 57 12.78 -5.25 -0.90
N SER A 58 12.56 -3.99 -1.25
CA SER A 58 12.17 -3.56 -2.60
C SER A 58 13.19 -3.92 -3.67
N GLU A 59 14.49 -3.87 -3.37
CA GLU A 59 15.55 -4.24 -4.31
C GLU A 59 15.42 -5.68 -4.79
N ALA A 60 15.26 -6.63 -3.86
CA ALA A 60 15.06 -8.04 -4.20
C ALA A 60 13.75 -8.27 -4.98
N LEU A 61 12.66 -7.60 -4.58
CA LEU A 61 11.38 -7.68 -5.28
C LEU A 61 11.47 -7.14 -6.72
N ASN A 62 12.15 -6.01 -6.90
CA ASN A 62 12.40 -5.39 -8.20
C ASN A 62 13.38 -6.21 -9.05
N GLY A 63 14.31 -6.93 -8.42
CA GLY A 63 15.18 -7.92 -9.05
C GLY A 63 14.49 -9.23 -9.44
N GLY A 64 13.18 -9.37 -9.19
CA GLY A 64 12.40 -10.52 -9.64
C GLY A 64 12.09 -11.55 -8.57
N ALA A 65 12.54 -11.38 -7.32
CA ALA A 65 12.18 -12.27 -6.23
C ALA A 65 10.65 -12.36 -6.07
N THR A 66 10.15 -13.51 -5.65
CA THR A 66 8.73 -13.70 -5.32
C THR A 66 8.63 -14.31 -3.94
N PRO A 67 8.16 -13.53 -2.95
CA PRO A 67 8.01 -14.04 -1.60
C PRO A 67 6.99 -15.19 -1.56
N THR A 68 7.17 -16.03 -0.54
CA THR A 68 6.17 -17.02 -0.14
C THR A 68 4.91 -16.33 0.37
N GLY A 69 3.77 -17.02 0.42
CA GLY A 69 2.50 -16.44 0.86
C GLY A 69 1.59 -15.99 -0.28
N GLN A 70 0.31 -15.80 0.02
CA GLN A 70 -0.72 -15.39 -0.93
C GLN A 70 -0.94 -13.88 -0.93
N VAL A 71 -0.78 -13.22 0.22
CA VAL A 71 -0.85 -11.77 0.38
C VAL A 71 0.54 -11.21 0.62
N ILE A 72 0.95 -10.25 -0.21
CA ILE A 72 2.28 -9.64 -0.18
C ILE A 72 2.13 -8.17 0.21
N SER A 73 2.57 -7.82 1.40
CA SER A 73 2.71 -6.42 1.83
C SER A 73 4.06 -5.89 1.36
N LEU A 74 4.06 -4.78 0.64
CA LEU A 74 5.25 -4.16 0.07
C LEU A 74 5.22 -2.64 0.19
N ASP A 75 6.38 -2.01 0.05
CA ASP A 75 6.48 -0.56 0.09
C ASP A 75 5.94 0.08 -1.20
N LEU A 76 4.96 0.98 -1.08
CA LEU A 76 4.28 1.61 -2.22
C LEU A 76 5.24 2.38 -3.14
N TYR A 77 6.21 3.09 -2.58
CA TYR A 77 7.05 4.01 -3.38
C TYR A 77 8.40 3.41 -3.77
N ALA A 78 8.83 2.32 -3.13
CA ALA A 78 10.11 1.69 -3.44
C ALA A 78 9.98 0.52 -4.45
N VAL A 79 8.78 -0.03 -4.64
CA VAL A 79 8.52 -1.12 -5.59
C VAL A 79 8.02 -0.58 -6.92
N THR A 80 8.54 -1.11 -8.04
CA THR A 80 8.13 -0.67 -9.37
C THR A 80 6.75 -1.19 -9.77
N GLN A 81 6.07 -0.48 -10.67
CA GLN A 81 4.81 -0.95 -11.27
C GLN A 81 4.98 -2.32 -11.94
N ALA A 82 6.11 -2.57 -12.62
CA ALA A 82 6.39 -3.85 -13.25
C ALA A 82 6.43 -5.00 -12.23
N THR A 83 7.00 -4.77 -11.05
CA THR A 83 6.98 -5.73 -9.95
C THR A 83 5.57 -6.01 -9.45
N ILE A 84 4.75 -4.96 -9.26
CA ILE A 84 3.35 -5.10 -8.82
C ILE A 84 2.56 -5.91 -9.85
N THR A 85 2.66 -5.57 -11.13
CA THR A 85 1.99 -6.28 -12.23
C THR A 85 2.43 -7.74 -12.27
N ARG A 86 3.73 -8.02 -12.15
CA ARG A 86 4.28 -9.37 -12.11
C ARG A 86 3.76 -10.19 -10.93
N LEU A 87 3.72 -9.62 -9.73
CA LEU A 87 3.20 -10.31 -8.54
C LEU A 87 1.70 -10.62 -8.69
N ARG A 88 0.91 -9.67 -9.21
CA ARG A 88 -0.52 -9.87 -9.50
C ARG A 88 -0.73 -10.95 -10.57
N GLY A 89 0.04 -10.93 -11.66
CA GLY A 89 0.00 -11.95 -12.70
C GLY A 89 0.38 -13.36 -12.20
N ARG A 90 1.04 -13.47 -11.04
CA ARG A 90 1.31 -14.73 -10.35
C ARG A 90 0.26 -15.11 -9.30
N GLY A 91 -0.92 -14.47 -9.34
CA GLY A 91 -2.02 -14.74 -8.41
C GLY A 91 -1.78 -14.26 -6.98
N LYS A 92 -0.87 -13.31 -6.77
CA LYS A 92 -0.64 -12.70 -5.45
C LYS A 92 -1.61 -11.55 -5.21
N TYR A 93 -2.15 -11.48 -4.00
CA TYR A 93 -2.78 -10.25 -3.50
C TYR A 93 -1.68 -9.30 -3.06
N VAL A 94 -1.66 -8.07 -3.60
CA VAL A 94 -0.63 -7.07 -3.27
C VAL A 94 -1.24 -5.99 -2.39
N VAL A 95 -0.61 -5.75 -1.23
CA VAL A 95 -0.94 -4.66 -0.31
C VAL A 95 0.20 -3.65 -0.35
N CYS A 96 -0.07 -2.46 -0.88
CA CYS A 96 0.91 -1.38 -0.92
C CYS A 96 0.83 -0.57 0.38
N TYR A 97 1.87 -0.69 1.20
CA TYR A 97 2.02 0.09 2.41
C TYR A 97 2.49 1.50 2.09
N TYR A 98 1.88 2.45 2.77
CA TYR A 98 2.38 3.81 2.94
C TYR A 98 2.06 4.27 4.36
N SER A 99 2.84 5.20 4.89
CA SER A 99 2.55 5.80 6.18
C SER A 99 1.56 6.96 6.00
N ALA A 100 0.32 6.76 6.46
CA ALA A 100 -0.71 7.80 6.45
C ALA A 100 -0.69 8.72 7.69
N GLY A 101 0.07 8.37 8.73
CA GLY A 101 0.01 9.00 10.05
C GLY A 101 1.34 9.50 10.60
N THR A 102 2.46 9.21 9.94
CA THR A 102 3.79 9.72 10.31
C THR A 102 4.56 10.12 9.07
N SER A 103 5.38 11.17 9.16
CA SER A 103 6.34 11.47 8.10
C SER A 103 7.48 10.47 8.06
N GLU A 104 7.97 10.18 6.86
CA GLU A 104 9.16 9.37 6.63
C GLU A 104 10.19 10.26 5.92
N ARG A 105 11.24 10.71 6.63
CA ARG A 105 12.20 11.73 6.13
C ARG A 105 12.91 11.40 4.81
N TYR A 106 12.93 10.13 4.43
CA TYR A 106 13.53 9.64 3.19
C TYR A 106 12.55 9.62 2.01
N ARG A 107 11.27 9.92 2.25
CA ARG A 107 10.26 10.06 1.19
C ARG A 107 10.34 11.44 0.56
N THR A 108 10.19 11.48 -0.75
CA THR A 108 10.11 12.71 -1.53
C THR A 108 8.69 12.99 -2.04
N ASP A 109 7.72 12.14 -1.71
CA ASP A 109 6.34 12.34 -2.15
C ASP A 109 5.64 13.46 -1.36
N PRO A 110 4.84 14.32 -2.01
CA PRO A 110 4.25 15.50 -1.38
C PRO A 110 3.39 15.20 -0.15
N ASP A 111 2.71 14.05 -0.11
CA ASP A 111 1.84 13.69 1.01
C ASP A 111 2.64 13.28 2.25
N SER A 112 3.75 12.54 2.08
CA SER A 112 4.71 12.30 3.16
C SER A 112 5.34 13.58 3.69
N LEU A 113 5.59 14.57 2.81
CA LEU A 113 6.16 15.86 3.21
C LEU A 113 5.17 16.72 4.00
N LYS A 114 3.86 16.66 3.72
CA LYS A 114 2.83 17.37 4.51
C LYS A 114 2.81 16.93 5.98
N LEU A 115 3.15 15.67 6.24
CA LEU A 115 3.24 15.13 7.60
C LEU A 115 4.51 15.58 8.34
N LEU A 116 5.42 16.35 7.72
CA LEU A 116 6.58 16.93 8.39
C LEU A 116 6.23 18.14 9.27
N ASP A 117 4.97 18.60 9.23
CA ASP A 117 4.46 19.60 10.18
C ASP A 117 4.79 19.14 11.62
N PRO A 118 5.60 19.90 12.39
CA PRO A 118 5.96 19.54 13.76
C PRO A 118 4.77 19.32 14.70
N ALA A 119 3.60 19.90 14.41
CA ALA A 119 2.37 19.64 15.15
C ALA A 119 1.81 18.23 14.92
N LEU A 120 2.04 17.66 13.73
CA LEU A 120 1.61 16.32 13.32
C LEU A 120 2.72 15.27 13.47
N ASN A 121 3.99 15.71 13.55
CA ASN A 121 5.18 14.87 13.54
C ASN A 121 5.89 14.82 14.90
N ARG A 122 5.14 14.61 15.98
CA ARG A 122 5.78 14.38 17.28
C ARG A 122 6.56 13.07 17.24
N PRO A 123 7.81 13.02 17.75
CA PRO A 123 8.58 11.78 17.79
C PRO A 123 7.75 10.67 18.43
N LEU A 124 7.75 9.48 17.82
CA LEU A 124 7.15 8.32 18.45
C LEU A 124 7.83 8.13 19.80
N ALA A 125 7.04 8.23 20.87
CA ALA A 125 7.54 8.02 22.21
C ALA A 125 8.10 6.59 22.26
N LYS A 126 9.41 6.46 22.52
CA LYS A 126 10.00 5.17 22.85
C LYS A 126 9.31 4.71 24.13
N VAL A 127 8.54 3.63 24.05
CA VAL A 127 8.10 2.91 25.25
C VAL A 127 9.35 2.23 25.81
N VAL A 128 9.97 2.86 26.80
CA VAL A 128 11.04 2.24 27.57
C VAL A 128 10.36 1.21 28.48
N GLY A 129 10.58 -0.07 28.16
CA GLY A 129 10.23 -1.20 29.03
C GLY A 129 11.30 -1.45 30.06
#